data_AF-A0A9E4LIJ3-F1
#
_entry.id   AF-A0A9E4LIJ3-F1
#
_cell.length_a   1.000
_cell.length_b   1.000
_cell.length_c   1.000
_cell.angle_alpha   90.00
_cell.angle_beta   90.00
_cell.angle_gamma   90.00
#
_symmetry.space_group_name_H-M   'P 1'
#
loop_
_entity.id
_entity.type
_entity.pdbx_description
1 polymer ?
#
loop_
_entity_poly.entity_id
_entity_poly.type
_entity_poly.pdbx_seq_one_letter_code
_entity_poly.pdbx_strand_id
1 'polypeptide(L)'
;MMEHQGIRWGYVFLRTPNFLSGEDRERLMTAAVEMYLAGEEERNVESVGYEGRVYTERRFEMLGEFGGQRFDVELETAYGRDTATFLVNEQTSGFGGGSGFSRN
;
A
#
# COMPACT_ATOMS: atom_id res chain seq x y z
N MET A 1 25.21 -17.36 12.01
CA MET A 1 24.39 -16.91 13.15
C MET A 1 23.20 -16.19 12.52
N MET A 2 22.00 -16.79 12.53
CA MET A 2 20.84 -16.08 12.01
C MET A 2 20.44 -15.06 13.08
N GLU A 3 20.79 -13.79 12.85
CA GLU A 3 20.17 -12.70 13.57
C GLU A 3 18.67 -12.81 13.31
N HIS A 4 17.89 -13.12 14.34
CA HIS A 4 16.45 -13.00 14.27
C HIS A 4 16.16 -11.50 14.07
N GLN A 5 16.04 -11.08 12.81
CA GLN A 5 15.47 -9.78 12.47
C GLN A 5 14.12 -9.74 13.18
N GLY A 6 13.91 -8.70 14.00
CA GLY A 6 12.77 -8.61 14.91
C GLY A 6 11.41 -8.70 14.21
N ILE A 7 10.33 -8.55 14.98
CA ILE A 7 8.98 -8.64 14.40
C ILE A 7 8.77 -7.42 13.49
N ARG A 8 8.54 -7.68 12.19
CA ARG A 8 8.05 -6.69 11.23
C ARG A 8 6.53 -6.69 11.30
N TRP A 9 5.95 -5.51 11.47
CA TRP A 9 4.51 -5.33 11.47
C TRP A 9 4.17 -4.00 10.80
N GLY A 10 2.96 -3.87 10.28
CA GLY A 10 2.58 -2.69 9.51
C GLY A 10 1.09 -2.50 9.44
N TYR A 11 0.69 -1.43 8.77
CA TYR A 11 -0.71 -1.12 8.49
C TYR A 11 -0.88 -0.54 7.09
N VAL A 12 -2.10 -0.66 6.57
CA VAL A 12 -2.52 -0.01 5.33
C VAL A 12 -3.78 0.79 5.58
N PHE A 13 -3.75 2.06 5.20
CA PHE A 13 -4.97 2.89 5.16
C PHE A 13 -5.48 3.02 3.74
N LEU A 14 -6.80 2.98 3.60
CA LEU A 14 -7.48 2.97 2.32
C LEU A 14 -8.38 4.19 2.15
N ARG A 15 -8.22 4.87 1.03
CA ARG A 15 -9.24 5.77 0.48
C ARG A 15 -9.63 5.23 -0.90
N THR A 16 -10.78 4.55 -0.96
CA THR A 16 -11.31 3.98 -2.21
C THR A 16 -12.72 4.46 -2.52
N PRO A 17 -13.13 4.37 -3.78
CA PRO A 17 -14.54 4.48 -4.16
C PRO A 17 -15.39 3.40 -3.49
N ASN A 18 -16.64 3.75 -3.15
CA ASN A 18 -17.56 2.84 -2.46
C ASN A 18 -18.14 1.73 -3.36
N PHE A 19 -18.03 1.85 -4.69
CA PHE A 19 -18.58 0.86 -5.62
C PHE A 19 -17.70 -0.40 -5.72
N LEU A 20 -16.42 -0.33 -5.31
CA LEU A 20 -15.53 -1.48 -5.35
C LEU A 20 -16.02 -2.56 -4.37
N SER A 21 -16.04 -3.80 -4.84
CA SER A 21 -16.37 -4.94 -4.00
C SER A 21 -15.36 -5.08 -2.85
N GLY A 22 -15.70 -5.88 -1.82
CA GLY A 22 -14.74 -6.19 -0.76
C GLY A 22 -13.48 -6.86 -1.31
N GLU A 23 -13.66 -7.80 -2.23
CA GLU A 23 -12.59 -8.56 -2.88
C GLU A 23 -11.68 -7.68 -3.73
N ASP A 24 -12.26 -6.73 -4.48
CA ASP A 24 -11.50 -5.77 -5.28
C ASP A 24 -10.62 -4.86 -4.42
N ARG A 25 -11.16 -4.40 -3.28
CA ARG A 25 -10.40 -3.58 -2.31
C ARG A 25 -9.26 -4.39 -1.69
N GLU A 26 -9.50 -5.64 -1.34
CA GLU A 26 -8.47 -6.54 -0.81
C GLU A 26 -7.37 -6.80 -1.83
N ARG A 27 -7.72 -7.03 -3.11
CA ARG A 27 -6.73 -7.19 -4.19
C ARG A 27 -5.84 -5.96 -4.34
N LEU A 28 -6.42 -4.77 -4.41
CA LEU A 28 -5.65 -3.52 -4.53
C LEU A 28 -4.75 -3.28 -3.32
N MET A 29 -5.26 -3.58 -2.12
CA MET A 29 -4.48 -3.49 -0.88
C MET A 29 -3.28 -4.44 -0.91
N THR A 30 -3.49 -5.70 -1.26
CA THR A 30 -2.42 -6.70 -1.38
C THR A 30 -1.38 -6.27 -2.41
N ALA A 31 -1.82 -5.77 -3.57
CA ALA A 31 -0.90 -5.26 -4.60
C ALA A 31 -0.01 -4.14 -4.06
N ALA A 32 -0.59 -3.13 -3.38
CA ALA A 32 0.20 -2.04 -2.79
C ALA A 32 1.20 -2.52 -1.74
N VAL A 33 0.83 -3.49 -0.88
CA VAL A 33 1.73 -4.08 0.13
C VAL A 33 2.87 -4.86 -0.53
N GLU A 34 2.57 -5.71 -1.50
CA GLU A 34 3.58 -6.48 -2.23
C GLU A 34 4.55 -5.55 -2.96
N MET A 35 4.04 -4.50 -3.61
CA MET A 35 4.87 -3.50 -4.26
C MET A 35 5.79 -2.79 -3.26
N TYR A 36 5.28 -2.39 -2.09
CA TYR A 36 6.09 -1.81 -1.02
C TYR A 36 7.22 -2.75 -0.58
N LEU A 37 6.91 -4.02 -0.32
CA LEU A 37 7.89 -5.02 0.12
C LEU A 37 8.92 -5.33 -0.96
N ALA A 38 8.53 -5.30 -2.23
CA ALA A 38 9.42 -5.54 -3.38
C ALA A 38 10.20 -4.29 -3.82
N GLY A 39 9.84 -3.10 -3.33
CA GLY A 39 10.39 -1.82 -3.80
C GLY A 39 9.91 -1.43 -5.21
N GLU A 40 8.79 -1.98 -5.68
CA GLU A 40 8.20 -1.74 -6.99
C GLU A 40 7.48 -0.38 -7.06
N GLU A 41 7.67 0.35 -8.15
CA GLU A 41 7.13 1.70 -8.32
C GLU A 41 5.77 1.73 -9.04
N GLU A 42 5.50 0.75 -9.90
CA GLU A 42 4.29 0.71 -10.73
C GLU A 42 3.90 -0.74 -11.06
N ARG A 43 2.60 -1.05 -10.99
CA ARG A 43 2.03 -2.35 -11.34
C ARG A 43 0.66 -2.18 -11.98
N ASN A 44 0.42 -2.86 -13.10
CA ASN A 44 -0.92 -2.99 -13.66
C ASN A 44 -1.75 -4.01 -12.87
N VAL A 45 -3.03 -3.72 -12.68
CA VAL A 45 -3.97 -4.54 -11.93
C VAL A 45 -5.28 -4.66 -12.70
N GLU A 46 -5.89 -5.84 -12.65
CA GLU A 46 -7.15 -6.10 -13.34
C GLU A 46 -8.06 -7.00 -12.50
N SER A 47 -9.37 -6.77 -12.61
CA SER A 47 -10.42 -7.62 -12.07
C SER A 47 -11.64 -7.58 -12.98
N VAL A 48 -12.68 -8.35 -12.65
CA VAL A 48 -13.96 -8.27 -13.37
C VAL A 48 -14.58 -6.86 -13.27
N GLY A 49 -14.29 -6.11 -12.20
CA GLY A 49 -14.88 -4.81 -11.93
C GLY A 49 -14.09 -3.60 -12.44
N TYR A 50 -12.80 -3.78 -12.78
CA TYR A 50 -11.92 -2.69 -13.20
C TYR A 50 -10.69 -3.17 -13.95
N GLU A 51 -10.12 -2.28 -14.75
CA GLU A 51 -8.71 -2.32 -15.17
C GLU A 51 -8.00 -1.11 -14.58
N GLY A 52 -6.74 -1.24 -14.20
CA GLY A 52 -6.09 -0.13 -13.54
C GLY A 52 -4.60 -0.30 -13.30
N ARG A 53 -4.06 0.65 -12.55
CA ARG A 53 -2.65 0.75 -12.28
C ARG A 53 -2.41 1.30 -10.88
N VAL A 54 -1.63 0.57 -10.10
CA VAL A 54 -1.10 1.01 -8.81
C VAL A 54 0.29 1.59 -9.05
N TYR A 55 0.59 2.76 -8.49
CA TYR A 55 1.90 3.39 -8.60
C TYR A 55 2.27 4.19 -7.35
N THR A 56 3.55 4.48 -7.20
CA THR A 56 4.08 5.29 -6.09
C THR A 56 5.23 6.17 -6.54
N GLU A 57 5.22 7.41 -6.09
CA GLU A 57 6.38 8.33 -6.20
C GLU A 57 7.36 8.15 -5.02
N ARG A 58 7.19 7.09 -4.22
CA ARG A 58 7.91 6.83 -2.96
C ARG A 58 7.84 7.97 -1.94
N ARG A 59 6.83 8.84 -2.07
CA ARG A 59 6.56 9.91 -1.10
C ARG A 59 5.87 9.35 0.14
N PHE A 60 6.24 9.91 1.29
CA PHE A 60 5.58 9.64 2.56
C PHE A 60 4.48 10.67 2.79
N GLU A 61 3.31 10.24 3.24
CA GLU A 61 2.18 11.11 3.54
C GLU A 61 1.56 10.75 4.89
N MET A 62 0.97 11.77 5.54
CA MET A 62 0.28 11.66 6.82
C MET A 62 -1.24 11.78 6.62
N LEU A 63 -2.00 10.86 7.23
CA LEU A 63 -3.44 10.92 7.37
C LEU A 63 -3.79 10.88 8.87
N GLY A 64 -4.06 12.05 9.44
CA GLY A 64 -4.18 12.19 10.89
C GLY A 64 -2.83 11.91 11.58
N GLU A 65 -2.83 11.02 12.57
CA GLU A 65 -1.62 10.59 13.29
C GLU A 65 -0.88 9.43 12.61
N PHE A 66 -1.47 8.86 11.57
CA PHE A 66 -0.89 7.74 10.82
C PHE A 66 -0.18 8.24 9.58
N GLY A 67 0.91 7.58 9.18
CA GLY A 67 1.64 7.94 7.98
C GLY A 67 2.31 6.75 7.32
N GLY A 68 2.43 6.79 6.01
CA GLY A 68 3.00 5.70 5.23
C GLY A 68 3.48 6.17 3.86
N GLN A 69 4.16 5.28 3.16
CA GLN A 69 4.43 5.48 1.75
C GLN A 69 3.10 5.47 0.98
N ARG A 70 2.89 6.52 0.18
CA ARG A 70 1.67 6.67 -0.60
C ARG A 70 1.75 5.85 -1.88
N PHE A 71 0.71 5.08 -2.14
CA PHE A 71 0.42 4.46 -3.43
C PHE A 71 -0.88 5.05 -3.96
N ASP A 72 -0.86 5.48 -5.21
CA ASP A 72 -1.99 5.96 -5.95
C ASP A 72 -2.47 4.88 -6.91
N VAL A 73 -3.78 4.82 -7.14
CA VAL A 73 -4.39 3.86 -8.05
C VAL A 73 -5.30 4.59 -9.01
N GLU A 74 -5.08 4.37 -10.29
CA GLU A 74 -5.98 4.80 -11.36
C GLU A 74 -6.80 3.59 -11.81
N LEU A 75 -8.12 3.74 -11.83
CA LEU A 75 -9.07 2.69 -12.17
C LEU A 75 -9.94 3.13 -13.34
N GLU A 76 -10.05 2.28 -14.36
CA GLU A 76 -11.04 2.35 -15.42
C GLU A 76 -12.12 1.30 -15.14
N THR A 77 -13.37 1.73 -15.16
CA THR A 77 -14.53 0.88 -14.86
C THR A 77 -15.63 1.07 -15.89
N ALA A 78 -16.64 0.21 -15.86
CA ALA A 78 -17.83 0.37 -16.70
C ALA A 78 -18.59 1.69 -16.46
N TYR A 79 -18.34 2.37 -15.33
CA TYR A 79 -18.97 3.64 -14.96
C TYR A 79 -18.05 4.85 -15.16
N GLY A 80 -16.83 4.64 -15.69
CA GLY A 80 -15.82 5.67 -15.92
C GLY A 80 -14.58 5.52 -15.04
N ARG A 81 -13.76 6.57 -15.02
CA ARG A 81 -12.51 6.65 -14.28
C ARG A 81 -12.74 6.96 -12.80
N ASP A 82 -12.02 6.27 -11.94
CA ASP A 82 -11.92 6.60 -10.53
C ASP A 82 -10.50 6.42 -10.00
N THR A 83 -10.26 6.84 -8.76
CA THR A 83 -8.96 6.78 -8.12
C THR A 83 -9.07 6.23 -6.71
N ALA A 84 -8.02 5.52 -6.29
CA ALA A 84 -7.85 5.13 -4.90
C ALA A 84 -6.46 5.50 -4.39
N THR A 85 -6.32 5.56 -3.07
CA THR A 85 -5.05 5.85 -2.42
C THR A 85 -4.84 4.89 -1.25
N PHE A 86 -3.61 4.40 -1.13
CA PHE A 86 -3.14 3.57 -0.03
C PHE A 86 -1.97 4.24 0.67
N LEU A 87 -1.93 4.16 2.00
CA LEU A 87 -0.74 4.49 2.80
C LEU A 87 -0.21 3.20 3.41
N VAL A 88 0.98 2.77 3.00
CA VAL A 88 1.62 1.54 3.50
C VAL A 88 2.73 1.93 4.47
N ASN A 89 2.68 1.40 5.69
CA ASN A 89 3.71 1.62 6.71
C ASN A 89 4.19 0.29 7.28
N GLU A 90 5.49 0.18 7.47
CA GLU A 90 6.11 -0.93 8.17
C GLU A 90 7.01 -0.44 9.31
N GLN A 91 6.89 -1.10 10.45
CA GLN A 91 7.71 -0.92 11.64
C GLN A 91 8.45 -2.22 11.95
N THR A 92 9.70 -2.09 12.37
CA THR A 92 10.49 -3.20 12.89
C THR A 92 10.69 -3.01 14.38
N SER A 93 10.17 -3.91 15.21
CA SER A 93 10.47 -3.94 16.64
C SER A 93 11.62 -4.92 16.89
N GLY A 94 12.78 -4.41 17.31
CA GLY A 94 13.93 -5.28 17.63
C GLY A 94 15.32 -4.64 17.61
N PHE A 95 15.49 -3.48 16.98
CA PHE A 95 16.74 -2.71 17.10
C PHE A 95 16.57 -1.61 18.15
N GLY A 96 17.27 -1.76 19.28
CA GLY A 96 17.46 -0.78 20.35
C GLY A 96 16.53 0.43 20.38
N GLY A 97 15.40 0.32 21.06
CA GLY A 97 14.75 1.45 21.74
C GLY A 97 14.15 2.59 20.90
N GLY A 98 13.92 2.42 19.59
CA GLY A 98 13.20 3.41 18.79
C GLY A 98 12.47 2.75 17.63
N SER A 99 11.21 3.15 17.40
CA SER A 99 10.43 2.82 16.21
C SER A 99 11.13 3.41 14.97
N GLY A 100 12.08 2.65 14.42
CA GLY A 100 12.82 3.01 13.22
C GLY A 100 12.00 2.69 11.98
N PHE A 101 11.73 3.70 11.17
CA PHE A 101 11.21 3.54 9.82
C PHE A 101 12.18 2.69 8.98
N SER A 102 11.65 1.66 8.31
CA SER A 102 12.44 0.87 7.36
C SER A 102 12.84 1.75 6.18
N ARG A 103 14.15 1.98 5.99
CA ARG A 103 14.72 2.57 4.77
C ARG A 103 15.04 1.42 3.82
N ASN A 104 14.14 1.15 2.88
CA ASN A 104 14.49 0.47 1.64
C ASN A 104 15.09 1.48 0.65
#